data_AF-A0A938U9Q1-F1
#
_entry.id   AF-A0A938U9Q1-F1
#
_cell.length_a   1.000
_cell.length_b   1.000
_cell.length_c   1.000
_cell.angle_alpha   90.00
_cell.angle_beta   90.00
_cell.angle_gamma   90.00
#
_symmetry.space_group_name_H-M   'P 1'
#
loop_
_entity.id
_entity.type
_entity.pdbx_description
1 polymer ?
#
loop_
_entity_poly.entity_id
_entity_poly.type
_entity_poly.pdbx_seq_one_letter_code
_entity_poly.pdbx_strand_id
1 'polypeptide(L)'
;MPDFNQWDYDPSVQMMRRIFSLMEKSQQELLRSLEISPFDPRLRRARNRAHDLFEETWSLAIQKKVVADEEGAALLYKHCLSHVLKLSGIKVPSQVLAEDDKVARFLQKELR
;
A
#
# COMPACT_ATOMS: atom_id res chain seq x y z
N MET A 1 6.25 29.92 -22.99
CA MET A 1 5.02 29.27 -22.47
C MET A 1 5.41 27.91 -21.95
N PRO A 2 4.97 27.45 -20.76
CA PRO A 2 5.37 26.14 -20.27
C PRO A 2 4.57 25.04 -20.98
N ASP A 3 5.24 23.95 -21.34
CA ASP A 3 4.67 22.71 -21.89
C ASP A 3 3.76 22.02 -20.86
N PHE A 4 2.51 22.45 -20.76
CA PHE A 4 1.55 21.93 -19.77
C PHE A 4 1.07 20.49 -20.03
N ASN A 5 1.43 19.85 -21.13
CA ASN A 5 0.76 18.62 -21.60
C ASN A 5 1.63 17.37 -21.64
N GLN A 6 2.96 17.44 -21.48
CA GLN A 6 3.80 16.25 -21.65
C GLN A 6 3.57 15.19 -20.56
N TRP A 7 3.32 15.61 -19.32
CA TRP A 7 3.14 14.70 -18.18
C TRP A 7 1.74 14.08 -18.13
N ASP A 8 0.73 14.73 -18.70
CA ASP A 8 -0.65 14.24 -18.64
C ASP A 8 -0.92 13.11 -19.65
N TYR A 9 -0.15 13.05 -20.73
CA TYR A 9 -0.23 11.95 -21.71
C TYR A 9 0.81 10.86 -21.49
N ASP A 10 1.74 11.03 -20.55
CA ASP A 10 2.74 10.02 -20.24
C ASP A 10 2.07 8.78 -19.59
N PRO A 11 2.12 7.59 -20.22
CA PRO A 11 1.47 6.39 -19.70
C PRO A 11 2.00 5.95 -18.33
N SER A 12 3.29 6.14 -18.07
CA SER A 12 3.92 5.80 -16.79
C SER A 12 3.43 6.73 -15.67
N VAL A 13 3.26 8.02 -15.96
CA VAL A 13 2.67 8.98 -15.00
C VAL A 13 1.22 8.63 -14.72
N GLN A 14 0.42 8.33 -15.75
CA GLN A 14 -0.97 7.91 -15.57
C GLN A 14 -1.08 6.63 -14.73
N MET A 15 -0.21 5.64 -14.98
CA MET A 15 -0.13 4.41 -14.20
C MET A 15 0.19 4.71 -12.73
N MET A 16 1.22 5.53 -12.45
CA MET A 16 1.55 5.91 -11.08
C MET A 16 0.40 6.64 -10.37
N ARG A 17 -0.29 7.56 -11.07
CA ARG A 17 -1.47 8.26 -10.51
C ARG A 17 -2.59 7.27 -10.14
N ARG A 18 -2.83 6.24 -10.96
CA ARG A 18 -3.82 5.18 -10.69
C ARG A 18 -3.41 4.35 -9.48
N ILE A 19 -2.14 3.93 -9.41
CA ILE A 19 -1.59 3.21 -8.25
C ILE A 19 -1.83 4.00 -6.96
N PHE A 20 -1.43 5.27 -6.92
CA PHE A 20 -1.61 6.10 -5.71
C PHE A 20 -3.08 6.28 -5.35
N SER A 21 -3.96 6.43 -6.33
CA SER A 21 -5.40 6.54 -6.11
C SER A 21 -5.98 5.26 -5.50
N LEU A 22 -5.56 4.09 -5.98
CA LEU A 22 -5.96 2.78 -5.43
C LEU A 22 -5.38 2.54 -4.03
N MET A 23 -4.13 2.95 -3.79
CA MET A 23 -3.50 2.90 -2.47
C MET A 23 -4.26 3.76 -1.46
N GLU A 24 -4.60 5.01 -1.83
CA GLU A 24 -5.35 5.92 -0.97
C GLU A 24 -6.74 5.36 -0.64
N LYS A 25 -7.46 4.86 -1.64
CA LYS A 25 -8.76 4.19 -1.45
C LYS A 25 -8.62 3.00 -0.50
N SER A 26 -7.65 2.11 -0.73
CA SER A 26 -7.40 0.92 0.09
C SER A 26 -7.06 1.28 1.54
N GLN A 27 -6.29 2.35 1.74
CA GLN A 27 -5.98 2.89 3.06
C GLN A 27 -7.24 3.41 3.76
N GLN A 28 -8.06 4.21 3.08
CA GLN A 28 -9.28 4.77 3.66
C GLN A 28 -10.26 3.67 4.08
N GLU A 29 -10.44 2.66 3.23
CA GLU A 29 -11.27 1.49 3.52
C GLU A 29 -10.74 0.71 4.72
N LEU A 30 -9.43 0.45 4.78
CA LEU A 30 -8.79 -0.22 5.92
C LEU A 30 -9.02 0.58 7.21
N LEU A 31 -8.70 1.88 7.23
CA LEU A 31 -8.84 2.70 8.44
C LEU A 31 -10.29 2.81 8.90
N ARG A 32 -11.25 2.90 7.96
CA ARG A 32 -12.68 2.89 8.27
C ARG A 32 -13.09 1.55 8.89
N SER A 33 -12.63 0.42 8.36
CA SER A 33 -12.95 -0.91 8.91
C SER A 33 -12.36 -1.15 10.30
N LEU A 34 -11.31 -0.41 10.67
CA LEU A 34 -10.67 -0.47 11.99
C LEU A 34 -11.25 0.53 12.99
N GLU A 35 -12.22 1.36 12.56
CA GLU A 35 -12.84 2.40 13.37
C GLU A 35 -11.82 3.36 14.03
N ILE A 36 -10.69 3.59 13.36
CA ILE A 36 -9.63 4.46 13.88
C ILE A 36 -9.94 5.90 13.52
N SER A 37 -9.79 6.80 14.49
CA SER A 37 -9.86 8.23 14.23
C SER A 37 -8.81 8.66 13.20
N PRO A 38 -9.16 9.44 12.16
CA PRO A 38 -8.18 9.96 11.20
C PRO A 38 -7.13 10.87 11.85
N PHE A 39 -7.40 11.37 13.07
CA PHE A 39 -6.51 12.20 13.87
C PHE A 39 -5.64 11.40 14.85
N ASP A 40 -5.69 10.06 14.82
CA ASP A 40 -4.81 9.25 15.68
C ASP A 40 -3.33 9.55 15.35
N PRO A 41 -2.53 10.00 16.33
CA PRO A 41 -1.15 10.46 16.09
C PRO A 41 -0.22 9.34 15.61
N ARG A 42 -0.60 8.07 15.81
CA ARG A 42 0.15 6.91 15.32
C ARG A 42 0.03 6.77 13.80
N LEU A 43 -1.06 7.24 13.20
CA LEU A 43 -1.32 7.07 11.77
C LEU A 43 -0.28 7.74 10.89
N ARG A 44 0.19 8.94 11.24
CA ARG A 44 1.22 9.63 10.45
C ARG A 44 2.49 8.80 10.37
N ARG A 45 2.97 8.31 11.51
CA ARG A 45 4.16 7.46 11.57
C ARG A 45 3.94 6.11 10.87
N ALA A 46 2.76 5.52 11.06
CA ALA A 46 2.42 4.26 10.43
C ALA A 46 2.36 4.37 8.90
N ARG A 47 1.77 5.43 8.35
CA ARG A 47 1.71 5.67 6.90
C ARG A 47 3.10 5.86 6.29
N ASN A 48 3.95 6.68 6.91
CA ASN A 48 5.31 6.88 6.41
C ASN A 48 6.09 5.55 6.38
N ARG A 49 6.08 4.81 7.49
CA ARG A 49 6.79 3.53 7.55
C ARG A 49 6.19 2.45 6.63
N ALA A 50 4.89 2.50 6.37
CA ALA A 50 4.24 1.63 5.39
C ALA A 50 4.66 1.98 3.95
N HIS A 51 4.85 3.26 3.65
CA HIS A 51 5.35 3.74 2.38
C HIS A 51 6.80 3.31 2.16
N ASP A 52 7.68 3.51 3.14
CA ASP A 52 9.08 3.07 3.07
C ASP A 52 9.17 1.55 2.80
N LEU A 53 8.42 0.76 3.58
CA LEU A 53 8.37 -0.70 3.39
C LEU A 53 7.80 -1.10 2.02
N PHE A 54 6.83 -0.36 1.52
CA PHE A 54 6.27 -0.59 0.20
C PHE A 54 7.32 -0.31 -0.89
N GLU A 55 8.04 0.80 -0.83
CA GLU A 55 9.10 1.13 -1.79
C GLU A 55 10.21 0.08 -1.79
N GLU A 56 10.62 -0.40 -0.61
CA GLU A 56 11.62 -1.46 -0.45
C GLU A 56 11.18 -2.78 -1.10
N THR A 57 9.90 -3.14 -0.95
CA THR A 57 9.39 -4.46 -1.37
C THR A 57 8.81 -4.46 -2.79
N TRP A 58 8.41 -3.31 -3.32
CA TRP A 58 7.71 -3.17 -4.60
C TRP A 58 8.51 -3.73 -5.78
N SER A 59 9.76 -3.29 -5.94
CA SER A 59 10.64 -3.73 -7.04
C SER A 59 10.82 -5.24 -7.04
N LEU A 60 10.98 -5.83 -5.85
CA LEU A 60 11.14 -7.28 -5.68
C LEU A 60 9.82 -8.02 -5.95
N ALA A 61 8.69 -7.46 -5.54
CA ALA A 61 7.37 -8.02 -5.79
C ALA A 61 7.06 -8.07 -7.30
N ILE A 62 7.43 -7.03 -8.05
CA ILE A 62 7.33 -7.01 -9.52
C ILE A 62 8.27 -8.07 -10.13
N GLN A 63 9.54 -8.10 -9.71
CA GLN A 63 10.52 -9.06 -10.22
C GLN A 63 10.08 -10.52 -10.02
N LYS A 64 9.50 -10.83 -8.85
CA LYS A 64 8.95 -12.16 -8.54
C LYS A 64 7.54 -12.40 -9.10
N LYS A 65 7.01 -11.47 -9.91
CA LYS A 65 5.65 -11.51 -10.50
C LYS A 65 4.56 -11.72 -9.44
N VAL A 66 4.77 -11.21 -8.24
CA VAL A 66 3.79 -11.23 -7.15
C VAL A 66 2.75 -10.14 -7.38
N VAL A 67 3.20 -8.97 -7.82
CA VAL A 67 2.36 -7.86 -8.28
C VAL A 67 2.46 -7.79 -9.80
N ALA A 68 1.32 -7.67 -10.48
CA ALA A 68 1.24 -7.63 -11.94
C ALA A 68 0.59 -6.35 -12.51
N ASP A 69 -0.18 -5.65 -11.68
CA ASP A 69 -1.02 -4.51 -12.07
C ASP A 69 -1.17 -3.49 -10.92
N GLU A 70 -1.90 -2.41 -11.18
CA GLU A 70 -2.16 -1.34 -10.23
C GLU A 70 -3.01 -1.78 -9.02
N GLU A 71 -3.77 -2.87 -9.13
CA GLU A 71 -4.54 -3.43 -8.01
C GLU A 71 -3.65 -4.24 -7.06
N GLY A 72 -2.80 -5.12 -7.60
CA GLY A 72 -1.82 -5.88 -6.81
C GLY A 72 -0.84 -4.97 -6.07
N ALA A 73 -0.51 -3.85 -6.69
CA ALA A 73 0.21 -2.74 -6.12
C ALA A 73 -0.46 -2.16 -4.86
N ALA A 74 -1.73 -1.76 -4.98
CA ALA A 74 -2.49 -1.22 -3.86
C ALA A 74 -2.68 -2.26 -2.74
N LEU A 75 -2.82 -3.52 -3.11
CA LEU A 75 -2.90 -4.65 -2.19
C LEU A 75 -1.58 -4.85 -1.42
N LEU A 76 -0.43 -4.79 -2.09
CA LEU A 76 0.89 -4.80 -1.44
C LEU A 76 0.99 -3.69 -0.40
N TYR A 77 0.64 -2.46 -0.77
CA TYR A 77 0.61 -1.34 0.17
C TYR A 77 -0.33 -1.59 1.36
N LYS A 78 -1.54 -2.10 1.12
CA LYS A 78 -2.50 -2.43 2.18
C LYS A 78 -1.92 -3.44 3.19
N HIS A 79 -1.17 -4.43 2.72
CA HIS A 79 -0.49 -5.38 3.60
C HIS A 79 0.66 -4.73 4.38
N CYS A 80 1.49 -3.90 3.73
CA CYS A 80 2.53 -3.12 4.42
C CYS A 80 1.94 -2.24 5.53
N LEU A 81 0.86 -1.51 5.22
CA LEU A 81 0.16 -0.66 6.17
C LEU A 81 -0.41 -1.46 7.34
N SER A 82 -1.08 -2.58 7.08
CA SER A 82 -1.59 -3.45 8.13
C SER A 82 -0.48 -3.98 9.05
N HIS A 83 0.64 -4.40 8.47
CA HIS A 83 1.81 -4.85 9.23
C HIS A 83 2.33 -3.75 10.16
N VAL A 84 2.54 -2.54 9.65
CA VAL A 84 3.03 -1.39 10.43
C VAL A 84 2.03 -0.93 11.48
N LEU A 85 0.72 -0.97 11.19
CA LEU A 85 -0.33 -0.67 12.18
C LEU A 85 -0.26 -1.65 13.36
N LYS A 86 -0.09 -2.96 13.10
CA LYS A 86 0.11 -3.97 14.15
C LYS A 86 1.34 -3.66 15.01
N LEU A 87 2.47 -3.31 14.39
CA LEU A 87 3.69 -2.90 15.11
C LEU A 87 3.49 -1.62 15.94
N SER A 88 2.56 -0.75 15.52
CA SER A 88 2.21 0.49 16.23
C SER A 88 1.20 0.29 17.37
N GLY A 89 0.87 -0.96 17.70
CA GLY A 89 -0.09 -1.31 18.76
C GLY A 89 -1.56 -1.15 18.34
N ILE A 90 -1.84 -1.04 17.05
CA ILE A 90 -3.21 -1.01 16.51
C ILE A 90 -3.60 -2.44 16.15
N LYS A 91 -4.70 -2.94 16.72
CA LYS A 91 -5.21 -4.29 16.41
C LYS A 91 -5.83 -4.26 15.01
N VAL A 92 -5.22 -5.00 14.09
CA VAL A 92 -5.77 -5.23 12.75
C VAL A 92 -6.25 -6.68 12.66
N PRO A 93 -7.58 -6.93 12.61
CA PRO A 93 -8.12 -8.29 12.52
C PRO A 93 -7.61 -8.98 11.26
N SER A 94 -7.27 -10.27 11.37
CA SER A 94 -6.80 -11.09 10.25
C SER A 94 -7.79 -11.10 9.09
N GLN A 95 -9.09 -11.10 9.39
CA GLN A 95 -10.21 -11.08 8.44
C GLN A 95 -10.26 -9.85 7.51
N VAL A 96 -9.58 -8.76 7.88
CA VAL A 96 -9.53 -7.52 7.07
C VAL A 96 -8.48 -7.63 5.95
N LEU A 97 -7.54 -8.56 6.09
CA LEU A 97 -6.61 -8.97 5.04
C LEU A 97 -7.13 -10.29 4.47
N ALA A 98 -7.18 -10.45 3.16
CA ALA A 98 -7.47 -11.78 2.59
C ALA A 98 -6.42 -12.77 3.14
N GLU A 99 -6.87 -13.79 3.87
CA GLU A 99 -5.98 -14.68 4.65
C GLU A 99 -5.04 -15.51 3.77
N ASP A 100 -5.26 -15.54 2.44
CA ASP A 100 -4.48 -16.35 1.53
C ASP A 100 -3.99 -15.63 0.26
N ASP A 101 -3.61 -14.36 0.40
CA ASP A 101 -3.03 -13.61 -0.70
C ASP A 101 -1.55 -13.97 -0.95
N LYS A 102 -1.19 -14.16 -2.23
CA LYS A 102 0.19 -14.32 -2.71
C LYS A 102 1.10 -13.19 -2.18
N VAL A 103 0.55 -11.99 -2.09
CA VAL A 103 1.21 -10.79 -1.56
C VAL A 103 1.52 -10.92 -0.07
N ALA A 104 0.57 -11.44 0.72
CA ALA A 104 0.77 -11.66 2.15
C ALA A 104 1.90 -12.65 2.43
N ARG A 105 1.90 -13.78 1.70
CA ARG A 105 2.94 -14.82 1.80
C ARG A 105 4.31 -14.30 1.37
N PHE A 106 4.36 -13.44 0.37
CA PHE A 106 5.59 -12.78 -0.06
C PHE A 106 6.14 -11.86 1.04
N LEU A 107 5.32 -10.94 1.56
CA LEU A 107 5.75 -10.02 2.62
C LEU A 107 6.21 -10.74 3.88
N GLN A 108 5.54 -11.83 4.30
CA GLN A 108 5.98 -12.63 5.44
C GLN A 108 7.37 -13.24 5.27
N LYS A 109 7.81 -13.50 4.03
CA LYS A 109 9.15 -14.03 3.73
C LYS A 109 10.21 -12.94 3.71
N GLU A 110 9.90 -11.77 3.15
CA GLU A 110 10.87 -10.68 3.00
C GLU A 110 11.01 -9.82 4.28
N LEU A 111 10.00 -9.82 5.15
CA LEU A 111 10.02 -9.14 6.46
C LEU A 111 10.62 -9.97 7.60
N ARG A 112 11.14 -11.16 7.28
CA ARG A 112 11.67 -12.13 8.25
C ARG A 112 13.18 -12.02 8.37
#